data_AF-A0ABD5SZH2-F1
#
_entry.id   AF-A0ABD5SZH2-F1
#
_cell.length_a   1.000
_cell.length_b   1.000
_cell.length_c   1.000
_cell.angle_alpha   90.00
_cell.angle_beta   90.00
_cell.angle_gamma   90.00
#
_symmetry.space_group_name_H-M   'P 1'
#
loop_
_entity.id
_entity.type
_entity.pdbx_description
1 polymer ?
#
loop_
_entity_poly.entity_id
_entity_poly.type
_entity_poly.pdbx_seq_one_letter_code
_entity_poly.pdbx_strand_id
1 'polypeptide(L)' 'AFDELAGDVLGLQFDAATDGEVDAAGDLVELVLDVREAERDAGNYERADELRDALREIGVEIEDGADGTTYRFA' A
#
# COMPACT_ATOMS: atom_id res chain seq x y z
N ALA A 1 24.36 10.48 -13.04
CA ALA A 1 25.17 9.93 -14.15
C ALA A 1 24.46 8.78 -14.85
N PHE A 2 23.99 7.76 -14.12
CA PHE A 2 23.17 6.69 -14.73
C PHE A 2 21.75 7.16 -15.08
N ASP A 3 21.13 7.96 -14.21
CA ASP A 3 19.75 8.46 -14.39
C ASP A 3 19.64 9.42 -15.58
N GLU A 4 20.65 10.25 -15.79
CA GLU A 4 20.76 11.16 -16.94
C GLU A 4 20.83 10.38 -18.27
N LEU A 5 21.68 9.35 -18.33
CA LEU A 5 21.78 8.49 -19.51
C LEU A 5 20.47 7.72 -19.78
N ALA A 6 19.79 7.28 -18.72
CA ALA A 6 18.52 6.57 -18.84
C ALA A 6 17.37 7.50 -19.27
N GLY A 7 17.36 8.75 -18.81
CA GLY A 7 16.44 9.78 -19.29
C GLY A 7 16.67 10.15 -20.76
N ASP A 8 17.93 10.40 -21.14
CA ASP A 8 18.27 10.88 -22.48
C ASP A 8 18.14 9.82 -23.57
N VAL A 9 18.45 8.56 -23.27
CA VAL A 9 18.43 7.47 -24.27
C VAL A 9 17.10 6.72 -24.28
N LEU A 10 16.48 6.53 -23.12
CA LEU A 10 15.29 5.68 -22.96
C LEU A 10 14.02 6.47 -22.57
N GLY A 11 14.13 7.78 -22.31
CA GLY A 11 13.00 8.60 -21.88
C GLY A 11 12.51 8.25 -20.46
N LEU A 12 13.35 7.63 -19.62
CA LEU A 12 12.98 7.22 -18.27
C LEU A 12 13.24 8.36 -17.28
N GLN A 13 12.21 8.79 -16.58
CA GLN A 13 12.32 9.81 -15.54
C GLN A 13 12.29 9.14 -14.17
N PHE A 14 13.45 9.05 -13.53
CA PHE A 14 13.57 8.62 -12.15
C PHE A 14 13.48 9.86 -11.27
N ASP A 15 12.29 10.45 -11.18
CA ASP A 15 12.03 11.41 -10.11
C ASP A 15 12.26 10.65 -8.79
N ALA A 16 13.21 11.14 -8.00
CA ALA A 16 13.39 10.66 -6.64
C ALA A 16 12.03 10.75 -5.98
N ALA A 17 11.50 9.60 -5.53
CA ALA A 17 10.21 9.49 -4.91
C ALA A 17 9.99 10.68 -3.96
N THR A 18 8.86 11.34 -4.08
CA THR A 18 8.39 12.27 -3.07
C THR A 18 8.17 11.47 -1.78
N ASP A 19 9.24 11.26 -1.01
CA ASP A 19 9.28 10.46 0.22
C ASP A 19 8.06 10.77 1.11
N GLY A 20 7.68 12.05 1.22
CA GLY A 20 6.60 12.47 2.12
C GLY A 20 5.16 12.18 1.68
N GLU A 21 4.87 11.98 0.39
CA GLU A 21 3.48 11.67 -0.06
C GLU A 21 3.23 10.16 -0.10
N VAL A 22 4.27 9.37 -0.39
CA VAL A 22 4.21 7.91 -0.33
C VAL A 22 4.18 7.43 1.12
N ASP A 23 4.91 8.08 2.04
CA ASP A 23 4.87 7.75 3.47
C ASP A 23 3.48 7.99 4.08
N ALA A 24 2.85 9.15 3.85
CA ALA A 24 1.53 9.44 4.42
C ALA A 24 0.43 8.49 3.90
N ALA A 25 0.55 8.05 2.65
CA ALA A 25 -0.33 7.03 2.10
C ALA A 25 -0.07 5.65 2.72
N GLY A 26 1.19 5.29 2.94
CA GLY A 26 1.59 4.07 3.63
C GLY A 26 1.07 4.01 5.07
N ASP A 27 1.30 5.08 5.84
CA ASP A 27 0.81 5.22 7.23
C ASP A 27 -0.72 5.06 7.32
N LEU A 28 -1.45 5.63 6.35
CA LEU A 28 -2.89 5.48 6.29
C LEU A 28 -3.33 4.05 5.98
N VAL A 29 -2.63 3.36 5.08
CA VAL A 29 -2.89 1.95 4.78
C VAL A 29 -2.66 1.09 6.01
N GLU A 30 -1.56 1.30 6.74
CA GLU A 30 -1.27 0.59 7.99
C GLU A 30 -2.37 0.80 9.03
N LEU A 31 -2.82 2.04 9.23
CA LEU A 31 -3.93 2.32 10.15
C LEU A 31 -5.23 1.60 9.75
N VAL A 32 -5.53 1.51 8.46
CA VAL A 32 -6.72 0.80 7.97
C VAL A 32 -6.57 -0.72 8.16
N LEU A 33 -5.37 -1.27 7.99
CA LEU A 33 -5.08 -2.68 8.26
C LEU A 33 -5.28 -3.02 9.74
N ASP A 34 -4.81 -2.16 10.66
CA ASP A 34 -5.01 -2.32 12.10
C ASP A 34 -6.51 -2.32 12.46
N VAL A 35 -7.28 -1.40 11.87
CA VAL A 35 -8.74 -1.35 12.08
C VAL A 35 -9.39 -2.63 11.54
N ARG A 36 -8.98 -3.12 10.36
CA ARG A 36 -9.49 -4.38 9.81
C ARG A 36 -9.22 -5.55 10.76
N GLU A 37 -8.03 -5.63 11.34
CA GLU A 37 -7.68 -6.69 12.30
C GLU A 37 -8.53 -6.59 13.58
N ALA A 38 -8.68 -5.38 14.14
CA ALA A 38 -9.53 -5.14 15.30
C ALA A 38 -11.01 -5.53 15.04
N GLU A 39 -11.53 -5.25 13.84
CA GLU A 39 -12.87 -5.67 13.45
C GLU A 39 -13.00 -7.20 13.33
N ARG A 40 -11.96 -7.91 12.83
CA ARG A 40 -11.94 -9.38 12.82
C ARG A 40 -11.95 -9.95 14.24
N ASP A 41 -11.15 -9.40 15.13
CA ASP A 41 -11.07 -9.82 16.54
C ASP A 41 -12.39 -9.57 17.28
N ALA A 42 -13.09 -8.49 16.93
CA ALA A 42 -14.44 -8.21 17.41
C ALA A 42 -15.52 -9.11 16.78
N GLY A 43 -15.18 -9.91 15.76
CA GLY A 43 -16.10 -10.80 15.03
C GLY A 43 -16.90 -10.11 13.92
N ASN A 44 -16.56 -8.87 13.57
CA ASN A 44 -17.22 -8.07 12.54
C ASN A 44 -16.62 -8.37 11.15
N TYR A 45 -16.73 -9.62 10.71
CA TYR A 45 -16.10 -10.09 9.46
C TYR A 45 -16.56 -9.33 8.21
N GLU A 46 -17.84 -8.96 8.14
CA GLU A 46 -18.39 -8.18 7.02
C GLU A 46 -17.69 -6.82 6.90
N ARG A 47 -17.49 -6.14 8.04
CA ARG A 47 -16.80 -4.84 8.09
C ARG A 47 -15.32 -4.97 7.71
N ALA A 48 -14.66 -6.04 8.16
CA ALA A 48 -13.28 -6.31 7.80
C ALA A 48 -13.10 -6.61 6.30
N ASP A 49 -14.08 -7.28 5.68
CA ASP A 49 -14.08 -7.54 4.24
C ASP A 49 -14.34 -6.26 3.44
N GLU A 50 -15.25 -5.38 3.88
CA GLU A 50 -15.46 -4.07 3.27
C GLU A 50 -14.16 -3.24 3.25
N LEU A 51 -13.40 -3.24 4.36
CA LEU A 51 -12.12 -2.53 4.45
C LEU A 51 -11.07 -3.11 3.49
N ARG A 52 -10.99 -4.43 3.36
CA ARG A 52 -10.11 -5.10 2.39
C ARG A 52 -10.47 -4.69 0.96
N ASP A 53 -11.76 -4.68 0.63
CA ASP A 53 -12.22 -4.40 -0.72
C ASP A 53 -12.04 -2.92 -1.09
N ALA A 54 -12.23 -2.00 -0.13
CA ALA A 54 -11.92 -0.58 -0.30
C ALA A 54 -10.42 -0.32 -0.54
N LEU A 55 -9.54 -1.02 0.18
CA LEU A 55 -8.09 -0.97 -0.06
C LEU A 55 -7.75 -1.46 -1.48
N ARG A 56 -8.38 -2.54 -1.94
CA ARG A 56 -8.19 -3.04 -3.31
C ARG A 56 -8.67 -2.05 -4.37
N GLU A 57 -9.77 -1.33 -4.13
CA GLU A 57 -10.31 -0.33 -5.06
C GLU A 57 -9.33 0.83 -5.28
N ILE A 58 -8.57 1.21 -4.25
CA ILE A 58 -7.54 2.26 -4.34
C ILE A 58 -6.16 1.73 -4.78
N GLY A 59 -6.08 0.48 -5.24
CA GLY A 59 -4.85 -0.12 -5.74
C GLY A 59 -3.91 -0.67 -4.66
N VAL A 60 -4.42 -0.97 -3.47
CA VAL A 60 -3.65 -1.62 -2.40
C VAL A 60 -4.03 -3.09 -2.33
N GLU A 61 -3.06 -3.97 -2.63
CA GLU A 61 -3.22 -5.41 -2.47
C GLU A 61 -2.68 -5.85 -1.11
N ILE A 62 -3.49 -6.64 -0.40
CA ILE A 62 -3.18 -7.17 0.92
C ILE A 62 -2.80 -8.65 0.77
N GLU A 63 -1.67 -9.04 1.33
CA GLU A 63 -1.16 -10.40 1.39
C GLU A 63 -1.04 -10.84 2.85
N ASP A 64 -1.79 -11.89 3.23
CA ASP A 64 -1.70 -12.47 4.57
C ASP A 64 -0.56 -13.52 4.60
N GLY A 65 0.43 -13.31 5.46
CA GLY A 65 1.59 -14.18 5.66
C GLY A 65 1.63 -14.83 7.05
N ALA A 66 2.58 -15.74 7.26
CA ALA A 66 2.79 -16.42 8.55
C ALA A 66 3.23 -15.45 9.67
N ASP A 67 3.86 -14.34 9.29
CA ASP A 67 4.38 -13.31 10.20
C ASP A 67 3.46 -12.09 10.34
N GLY A 68 2.28 -12.11 9.71
CA GLY A 68 1.31 -11.02 9.72
C GLY A 68 0.83 -10.63 8.33
N THR A 69 0.09 -9.53 8.25
CA THR A 69 -0.44 -8.98 7.01
C THR A 69 0.55 -7.99 6.39
N THR A 70 0.91 -8.21 5.13
CA THR A 70 1.74 -7.30 4.31
C THR A 70 0.91 -6.67 3.19
N TYR A 71 1.32 -5.51 2.67
CA TYR A 71 0.62 -4.85 1.56
C TYR A 71 1.59 -4.40 0.46
N ARG A 72 1.03 -4.22 -0.74
CA ARG A 72 1.74 -3.64 -1.89
C ARG A 72 0.80 -2.73 -2.68
N PHE A 73 1.35 -1.66 -3.25
CA PHE A 73 0.65 -0.85 -4.24
C PHE A 73 0.71 -1.57 -5.61
N ALA A 74 -0.44 -1.71 -6.27
CA ALA A 74 -0.63 -2.41 -7.55
C ALA A 74 -0.74 -1.45 -8.74
#